data_AF-A0A4Q5WC03-F1
#
_entry.id   AF-A0A4Q5WC03-F1
#
_cell.length_a   1.000
_cell.length_b   1.000
_cell.length_c   1.000
_cell.angle_alpha   90.00
_cell.angle_beta   90.00
_cell.angle_gamma   90.00
#
_symmetry.space_group_name_H-M   'P 1'
#
loop_
_entity.id
_entity.type
_entity.pdbx_description
1 polymer ?
#
loop_
_entity_poly.entity_id
_entity_poly.type
_entity_poly.pdbx_seq_one_letter_code
_entity_poly.pdbx_strand_id
1 'polypeptide(L)' 'MDNSFMVGLSAQQVLQKRMDTTANNLANMTTAGFKVEHVVTRDLTEKPATVAEKPTEVSFA' A
#
# COMPACT_ATOMS: atom_id res chain seq x y z
N MET A 1 12.13 -12.35 -9.14
CA MET A 1 11.23 -12.96 -8.13
C MET A 1 11.09 -12.08 -6.88
N ASP A 2 12.03 -11.17 -6.61
CA ASP A 2 11.99 -10.30 -5.42
C ASP A 2 10.81 -9.32 -5.41
N ASN A 3 10.39 -8.84 -6.59
CA ASN A 3 9.24 -7.92 -6.71
C ASN A 3 7.92 -8.54 -6.24
N SER A 4 7.66 -9.83 -6.48
CA SER A 4 6.43 -10.48 -6.01
C SER A 4 6.40 -10.64 -4.48
N PHE A 5 7.57 -10.88 -3.87
CA PHE A 5 7.70 -10.92 -2.42
C PHE A 5 7.49 -9.54 -1.80
N MET A 6 8.08 -8.50 -2.39
CA MET A 6 7.90 -7.11 -1.97
C MET A 6 6.44 -6.67 -2.05
N VAL A 7 5.75 -7.01 -3.15
CA VAL A 7 4.31 -6.72 -3.31
C VAL A 7 3.49 -7.45 -2.24
N GLY A 8 3.75 -8.74 -2.01
CA GLY A 8 3.08 -9.52 -0.96
C GLY A 8 3.28 -8.93 0.44
N LEU A 9 4.52 -8.55 0.77
CA LEU A 9 4.84 -7.92 2.05
C LEU A 9 4.14 -6.56 2.22
N SER A 10 4.13 -5.72 1.18
CA SER A 10 3.42 -4.43 1.22
C SER A 10 1.92 -4.60 1.46
N ALA A 11 1.30 -5.62 0.85
CA ALA A 11 -0.10 -5.94 1.05
C ALA A 11 -0.38 -6.38 2.49
N GLN A 12 0.50 -7.21 3.07
CA GLN A 12 0.42 -7.62 4.47
C GLN A 12 0.54 -6.44 5.44
N GLN A 13 1.48 -5.53 5.20
CA GLN A 13 1.65 -4.32 6.02
C GLN A 13 0.41 -3.40 5.96
N VAL A 14 -0.17 -3.22 4.78
CA VAL A 14 -1.42 -2.46 4.61
C VAL A 14 -2.56 -3.11 5.38
N LEU A 15 -2.70 -4.44 5.31
CA LEU A 15 -3.74 -5.17 6.03
C LEU A 15 -3.59 -5.04 7.54
N GLN A 16 -2.35 -5.17 8.05
CA GLN A 16 -2.05 -4.96 9.47
C GLN A 16 -2.48 -3.56 9.92
N LYS A 17 -2.09 -2.52 9.19
CA LYS A 17 -2.44 -1.13 9.53
C LYS A 17 -3.95 -0.88 9.54
N ARG A 18 -4.68 -1.52 8.62
CA ARG A 18 -6.16 -1.48 8.59
C ARG A 18 -6.73 -2.13 9.85
N MET A 19 -6.24 -3.30 10.25
CA MET A 19 -6.68 -3.98 11.46
C MET A 19 -6.43 -3.13 12.71
N ASP A 20 -5.23 -2.56 12.84
CA ASP A 20 -4.88 -1.71 13.99
C ASP A 20 -5.79 -0.48 14.12
N THR A 21 -6.10 0.16 12.98
CA THR A 21 -7.01 1.32 12.94
C THR A 21 -8.42 0.90 13.33
N THR A 22 -8.92 -0.22 12.79
CA THR A 22 -10.25 -0.73 13.16
C THR A 22 -10.36 -1.12 14.62
N ALA A 23 -9.30 -1.71 15.19
CA ALA A 23 -9.25 -2.08 16.60
C ALA A 23 -9.28 -0.83 17.50
N ASN A 24 -8.53 0.22 17.14
CA ASN A 24 -8.56 1.48 17.89
C ASN A 24 -9.94 2.14 17.84
N ASN A 25 -10.55 2.21 16.65
CA ASN A 25 -11.90 2.74 16.48
C ASN A 25 -12.92 1.97 17.31
N LEU A 26 -12.81 0.63 17.35
CA LEU A 26 -13.70 -0.22 18.13
C LEU A 26 -13.51 -0.02 19.64
N ALA A 27 -12.27 0.07 20.10
CA ALA A 27 -11.95 0.30 21.51
C ALA A 27 -12.50 1.65 22.01
N ASN A 28 -12.53 2.67 21.15
CA ASN A 28 -13.02 4.01 21.48
C ASN A 28 -14.48 4.27 21.08
N MET A 29 -15.24 3.23 20.71
CA MET A 29 -16.61 3.36 20.21
C MET A 29 -17.57 4.06 21.21
N THR A 30 -17.32 3.93 22.51
CA THR A 30 -18.14 4.53 23.57
C THR A 30 -17.53 5.80 24.18
N THR A 31 -16.39 6.26 23.66
CA THR A 31 -15.71 7.48 24.14
C THR A 31 -16.40 8.72 23.56
N ALA A 32 -17.02 9.52 24.42
CA ALA A 32 -17.69 10.76 24.00
C ALA A 32 -16.70 11.72 23.31
N GLY A 33 -17.07 12.21 22.13
CA GLY A 33 -16.23 13.14 21.35
C GLY A 33 -15.09 12.48 20.57
N PHE A 34 -14.99 11.15 20.55
CA PHE A 34 -13.99 10.45 19.73
C PHE A 34 -14.25 10.65 18.22
N LYS A 35 -13.18 10.81 17.45
CA LYS A 35 -13.21 10.97 15.98
C LYS A 35 -12.61 9.74 15.33
N VAL A 36 -13.41 9.06 14.51
CA VAL A 36 -13.00 7.83 13.81
C VAL A 36 -11.96 8.11 12.73
N GLU A 37 -11.02 7.19 12.56
CA GLU A 37 -9.99 7.25 11.52
C GLU A 37 -10.15 6.13 10.49
N HIS A 38 -9.70 6.37 9.26
CA HIS A 38 -9.68 5.36 8.19
C HIS A 38 -8.36 5.38 7.43
N VAL A 39 -7.84 4.19 7.14
CA VAL A 39 -6.61 4.03 6.36
C VAL A 39 -6.90 4.26 4.88
N VAL A 40 -6.19 5.22 4.28
CA VAL A 40 -6.20 5.46 2.83
C VAL A 40 -4.97 4.79 2.21
N THR A 41 -5.19 4.01 1.16
CA THR A 41 -4.13 3.33 0.41
C THR A 41 -4.10 3.84 -1.02
N ARG A 42 -2.91 3.95 -1.61
CA ARG A 42 -2.72 4.33 -3.00
C ARG A 42 -1.76 3.37 -3.67
N ASP A 43 -2.07 3.01 -4.90
CA ASP A 43 -1.19 2.18 -5.71
C ASP A 43 0.05 2.96 -6.14
N LEU A 44 1.21 2.36 -5.96
CA LEU A 44 2.47 2.85 -6.49
C LEU A 44 2.72 2.18 -7.83
N THR A 45 2.40 2.88 -8.91
CA THR A 45 2.79 2.47 -10.27
C THR A 45 4.12 3.12 -10.59
N GLU A 46 5.22 2.35 -10.57
CA GLU A 46 6.47 2.83 -11.14
C GLU A 46 6.32 2.94 -12.66
N LYS A 47 6.73 4.07 -13.25
CA LYS A 47 6.84 4.18 -14.71
C LYS A 47 7.80 3.08 -15.19
N PRO A 48 7.49 2.38 -16.30
CA PRO A 48 8.44 1.43 -16.87
C PRO A 48 9.76 2.14 -17.16
N ALA A 49 10.87 1.44 -16.94
CA ALA A 49 12.20 1.97 -17.20
C ALA A 49 12.28 2.46 -18.66
N THR A 50 12.57 3.76 -18.84
CA THR A 50 12.74 4.36 -20.17
C THR A 50 14.23 4.42 -20.51
N VAL A 51 14.63 3.81 -21.62
CA VAL A 51 15.98 3.99 -22.19
C VAL A 51 15.99 5.30 -22.99
N ALA A 52 17.00 6.15 -22.76
CA ALA A 52 17.14 7.45 -23.44
C ALA A 52 17.19 7.34 -24.98
N GLU A 53 17.60 6.18 -25.49
CA GLU A 53 17.81 5.92 -26.91
C GLU A 53 16.59 5.31 -27.62
N LYS A 54 15.65 4.66 -26.90
CA LYS A 54 14.39 4.10 -27.44
C LYS A 54 13.29 4.12 -26.37
N PRO A 55 12.33 5.07 -26.42
CA PRO A 55 11.39 5.33 -25.33
C PRO A 55 10.32 4.26 -25.07
N THR A 56 10.15 3.29 -25.97
CA THR A 56 8.88 2.52 -26.02
C THR A 56 8.99 1.05 -25.61
N GLU A 57 10.17 0.42 -25.60
CA GLU A 57 10.25 -1.01 -25.24
C GLU A 57 11.68 -1.41 -24.83
N VAL A 58 11.83 -1.88 -23.60
CA VAL A 58 13.07 -2.51 -23.12
C VAL A 58 12.80 -4.01 -23.04
N SER A 59 13.36 -4.76 -23.99
CA SER A 59 13.31 -6.23 -23.98
C SER A 59 14.48 -6.77 -23.16
N PHE A 60 14.19 -7.64 -22.20
CA PHE A 60 15.20 -8.40 -21.45
C PHE A 60 15.23 -9.82 -22.00
N ALA A 61 16.30 -10.14 -22.74
CA ALA A 61 16.63 -11.49 -23.18
C ALA A 61 17.41 -12.24 -22.09
#